data_AF-A0A962PU94-F1
#
_entry.id   AF-A0A962PU94-F1
#
_cell.length_a   1.000
_cell.length_b   1.000
_cell.length_c   1.000
_cell.angle_alpha   90.00
_cell.angle_beta   90.00
_cell.angle_gamma   90.00
#
_symmetry.space_group_name_H-M   'P 1'
#
loop_
_entity.id
_entity.type
_entity.pdbx_description
1 polymer ?
#
loop_
_entity_poly.entity_id
_entity_poly.type
_entity_poly.pdbx_seq_one_letter_code
_entity_poly.pdbx_strand_id
1 'polypeptide(L)'
;MTEQHPTSSPRPEPSTTRVLPAFPKPDLRCRFSALFVKYFPLRLFRFLRTEPEKYMHESVLLTTDLAPIAHPDSGPEHQMGVMDETILAEVLSHPESLPEKVYRRRLARGDICYFQRVNGALANYSWVSLSRCGVFCGLDREMYFRDLADSQAFNYDLYTYRSHRKQGYGSILQKYVRADLYRRGIRTLVYCIEPTNHTSLKMHLRLDHHFETVVSNFFVMKLKWTVLSRPRRNERVAQWLKSYKAFHQL
;
A
#
# COMPACT_ATOMS: atom_id res chain seq x y z
N MET A 1 41.10 26.93 -47.98
CA MET A 1 39.88 26.70 -47.17
C MET A 1 40.27 25.74 -46.08
N THR A 2 40.26 26.21 -44.83
CA THR A 2 40.84 25.50 -43.67
C THR A 2 39.69 25.02 -42.81
N GLU A 3 39.44 23.72 -42.77
CA GLU A 3 38.39 23.12 -41.94
C GLU A 3 38.84 23.04 -40.48
N GLN A 4 38.07 23.65 -39.59
CA GLN A 4 38.27 23.62 -38.15
C GLN A 4 37.57 22.37 -37.55
N HIS A 5 38.33 21.56 -36.82
CA HIS A 5 37.80 20.46 -36.02
C HIS A 5 37.11 20.98 -34.75
N PRO A 6 35.92 20.46 -34.38
CA PRO A 6 35.26 20.82 -33.13
C PRO A 6 35.87 20.10 -31.93
N THR A 7 36.06 20.86 -30.87
CA THR A 7 36.57 20.51 -29.54
C THR A 7 35.64 19.55 -28.79
N SER A 8 36.23 18.51 -28.20
CA SER A 8 35.55 17.55 -27.35
C SER A 8 35.11 18.17 -26.02
N SER A 9 33.84 18.00 -25.67
CA SER A 9 33.29 18.44 -24.38
C SER A 9 33.77 17.55 -23.22
N PRO A 10 33.97 18.11 -22.02
CA PRO A 10 34.45 17.36 -20.86
C PRO A 10 33.41 16.35 -20.36
N ARG A 11 33.88 15.16 -19.98
CA ARG A 11 33.08 14.11 -19.33
C ARG A 11 32.57 14.60 -17.97
N PRO A 12 31.29 14.35 -17.61
CA PRO A 12 30.79 14.65 -16.27
C PRO A 12 31.44 13.72 -15.23
N GLU A 13 31.81 14.31 -14.10
CA GLU A 13 32.36 13.61 -12.93
C GLU A 13 31.36 12.61 -12.31
N PRO A 14 31.85 11.55 -11.65
CA PRO A 14 31.01 10.55 -11.01
C PRO A 14 30.18 11.16 -9.88
N SER A 15 28.85 11.08 -10.02
CA SER A 15 27.90 11.55 -9.02
C SER A 15 28.14 10.85 -7.68
N THR A 16 28.32 11.63 -6.61
CA THR A 16 28.30 11.14 -5.23
C THR A 16 26.99 10.39 -4.99
N THR A 17 27.09 9.08 -4.76
CA THR A 17 25.93 8.23 -4.48
C THR A 17 25.39 8.64 -3.12
N ARG A 18 24.33 9.47 -3.10
CA ARG A 18 23.65 9.81 -1.85
C ARG A 18 23.09 8.52 -1.23
N VAL A 19 23.51 8.23 -0.01
CA VAL A 19 23.03 7.06 0.74
C VAL A 19 21.64 7.39 1.30
N LEU A 20 20.67 6.51 1.04
CA LEU A 20 19.32 6.62 1.59
C LEU A 20 19.34 6.58 3.12
N PRO A 21 18.53 7.39 3.83
CA PRO A 21 18.40 7.27 5.27
C PRO A 21 17.85 5.89 5.64
N ALA A 22 18.60 5.14 6.46
CA ALA A 22 18.19 3.81 6.91
C ALA A 22 16.86 3.90 7.67
N PHE A 23 15.92 3.00 7.36
CA PHE A 23 14.69 2.89 8.12
C PHE A 23 15.02 2.50 9.56
N PRO A 24 14.44 3.19 10.56
CA PRO A 24 14.98 3.07 11.90
C PRO A 24 14.33 1.82 12.54
N LYS A 25 15.15 0.83 12.92
CA LYS A 25 14.68 -0.49 13.39
C LYS A 25 13.66 -0.37 14.53
N PRO A 26 12.59 -1.18 14.55
CA PRO A 26 11.63 -1.18 15.66
C PRO A 26 12.35 -1.55 16.96
N ASP A 27 12.21 -0.72 18.00
CA ASP A 27 12.71 -1.02 19.34
C ASP A 27 11.69 -1.94 20.02
N LEU A 28 12.05 -3.22 20.20
CA LEU A 28 11.17 -4.29 20.71
C LEU A 28 10.87 -4.18 22.21
N ARG A 29 11.18 -3.07 22.88
CA ARG A 29 10.93 -2.89 24.32
C ARG A 29 9.48 -2.53 24.62
N CYS A 30 8.59 -3.51 24.49
CA CYS A 30 7.21 -3.41 24.95
C CYS A 30 7.15 -3.63 26.48
N ARG A 31 7.13 -2.54 27.25
CA ARG A 31 6.85 -2.56 28.70
C ARG A 31 5.35 -2.76 28.94
N PHE A 32 4.87 -4.00 28.83
CA PHE A 32 3.52 -4.41 29.22
C PHE A 32 3.59 -5.59 30.20
N SER A 33 4.03 -5.36 31.44
CA SER A 33 4.01 -6.41 32.46
C SER A 33 4.28 -5.88 33.88
N ALA A 34 3.34 -5.17 34.49
CA ALA A 34 3.41 -4.98 35.94
C ALA A 34 2.04 -4.99 36.62
N LEU A 35 1.02 -4.36 36.02
CA LEU A 35 -0.28 -4.22 36.68
C LEU A 35 -1.29 -5.35 36.38
N PHE A 36 -1.23 -5.96 35.20
CA PHE A 36 -2.23 -6.98 34.79
C PHE A 36 -2.02 -8.36 35.43
N VAL A 37 -0.81 -8.66 35.92
CA VAL A 37 -0.46 -9.95 36.54
C VAL A 37 -0.95 -10.04 37.99
N LYS A 38 -1.22 -8.90 38.64
CA LYS A 38 -1.51 -8.88 40.09
C LYS A 38 -2.94 -9.32 40.45
N TYR A 39 -3.90 -9.24 39.52
CA TYR A 39 -5.32 -9.45 39.82
C TYR A 39 -6.01 -10.60 39.07
N PHE A 40 -5.33 -11.27 38.14
CA PHE A 40 -5.90 -12.41 37.41
C PHE A 40 -5.17 -13.72 37.76
N PRO A 41 -5.85 -14.73 38.35
CA PRO A 41 -5.20 -15.97 38.73
C PRO A 41 -4.66 -16.72 37.50
N LEU A 42 -3.34 -16.87 37.44
CA LEU A 42 -2.54 -17.52 36.39
C LEU A 42 -3.01 -18.92 35.97
N ARG A 43 -3.85 -19.60 36.76
CA ARG A 43 -4.34 -20.95 36.46
C ARG A 43 -5.39 -20.99 35.35
N LEU A 44 -6.21 -19.95 35.14
CA LEU A 44 -7.15 -19.90 34.00
C LEU A 44 -6.45 -19.64 32.66
N PHE A 45 -5.27 -18.98 32.66
CA PHE A 45 -4.53 -18.66 31.44
C PHE A 45 -3.77 -19.86 30.83
N ARG A 46 -3.56 -20.95 31.57
CA ARG A 46 -2.88 -22.14 31.04
C ARG A 46 -3.69 -22.87 29.97
N PHE A 47 -5.02 -22.78 30.00
CA PHE A 47 -5.91 -23.35 28.97
C PHE A 47 -6.08 -22.45 27.73
N LEU A 48 -5.62 -21.19 27.79
CA LEU A 48 -5.62 -20.24 26.68
C LEU A 48 -4.22 -20.06 26.07
N ARG A 49 -3.36 -21.08 26.15
CA ARG A 49 -2.07 -21.13 25.46
C ARG A 49 -2.23 -21.35 23.96
N THR A 50 -3.02 -20.51 23.29
CA THR A 50 -2.63 -20.13 21.94
C THR A 50 -1.53 -19.11 22.12
N GLU A 51 -0.30 -19.45 21.76
CA GLU A 51 0.78 -18.47 21.72
C GLU A 51 0.25 -17.25 20.96
N PRO A 52 0.27 -16.05 21.57
CA PRO A 52 -0.19 -14.88 20.87
C PRO A 52 0.74 -14.68 19.69
N GLU A 53 0.27 -14.99 18.48
CA GLU A 53 0.90 -14.54 17.25
C GLU A 53 0.89 -13.01 17.29
N LYS A 54 2.02 -12.44 17.68
CA LYS A 54 2.20 -10.99 17.70
C LYS A 54 2.48 -10.57 16.28
N TYR A 55 1.46 -10.05 15.62
CA TYR A 55 1.67 -9.35 14.36
C TYR A 55 1.89 -7.87 14.68
N MET A 56 3.13 -7.42 14.46
CA MET A 56 3.48 -6.00 14.44
C MET A 56 3.59 -5.59 12.98
N HIS A 57 2.69 -4.71 12.57
CA HIS A 57 2.74 -4.14 11.23
C HIS A 57 2.88 -2.64 11.40
N GLU A 58 4.01 -2.11 10.92
CA GLU A 58 4.28 -0.68 10.86
C GLU A 58 3.96 -0.22 9.45
N SER A 59 3.01 0.69 9.31
CA SER A 59 2.65 1.23 8.00
C SER A 59 2.39 2.70 8.04
N VAL A 60 2.70 3.34 6.92
CA VAL A 60 2.37 4.72 6.64
C VAL A 60 1.00 4.73 6.01
N LEU A 61 0.03 5.38 6.67
CA LEU A 61 -1.21 5.75 6.03
C LEU A 61 -0.98 7.01 5.20
N LEU A 62 -1.34 6.95 3.92
CA LEU A 62 -1.32 8.09 3.01
C LEU A 62 -2.76 8.43 2.65
N THR A 63 -3.05 9.71 2.54
CA THR A 63 -4.32 10.20 2.02
C THR A 63 -4.07 11.02 0.77
N THR A 64 -5.07 11.17 -0.07
CA THR A 64 -5.02 12.12 -1.19
C THR A 64 -6.43 12.54 -1.50
N ASP A 65 -6.61 13.83 -1.71
CA ASP A 65 -7.85 14.34 -2.22
C ASP A 65 -7.95 14.02 -3.71
N LEU A 66 -9.12 13.51 -4.08
CA LEU A 66 -9.46 13.23 -5.46
C LEU A 66 -9.99 14.51 -6.09
N ALA A 67 -9.31 14.91 -7.16
CA ALA A 67 -9.76 15.97 -8.05
C ALA A 67 -10.44 15.37 -9.29
N PRO A 68 -11.21 16.17 -10.05
CA PRO A 68 -11.60 15.79 -11.39
C PRO A 68 -10.34 15.62 -12.24
N ILE A 69 -10.06 14.39 -12.65
CA ILE A 69 -8.96 14.06 -13.56
C ILE A 69 -9.60 13.37 -14.76
N ALA A 70 -9.18 13.76 -15.98
CA ALA A 70 -9.56 13.02 -17.18
C ALA A 70 -9.07 11.57 -17.06
N HIS A 71 -9.81 10.63 -17.64
CA HIS A 71 -9.29 9.27 -17.78
C HIS A 71 -7.93 9.32 -18.49
N PRO A 72 -6.93 8.59 -17.99
CA PRO A 72 -5.63 8.57 -18.65
C PRO A 72 -5.81 8.04 -20.08
N ASP A 73 -5.43 8.84 -21.06
CA ASP A 73 -5.19 8.33 -22.41
C ASP A 73 -3.93 7.46 -22.34
N SER A 74 -4.16 6.16 -22.21
CA SER A 74 -3.09 5.18 -22.07
C SER A 74 -2.67 4.57 -23.40
N GLY A 75 -3.24 4.98 -24.53
CA GLY A 75 -3.00 4.32 -25.82
C GLY A 75 -3.89 3.09 -26.04
N PRO A 76 -4.00 2.63 -27.30
CA PRO A 76 -4.92 1.57 -27.72
C PRO A 76 -4.55 0.17 -27.20
N GLU A 77 -3.30 -0.05 -26.81
CA GLU A 77 -2.79 -1.32 -26.30
C GLU A 77 -3.21 -1.60 -24.85
N HIS A 78 -3.74 -0.58 -24.17
CA HIS A 78 -4.15 -0.64 -22.78
C HIS A 78 -5.66 -0.85 -22.66
N GLN A 79 -6.05 -1.89 -21.94
CA GLN A 79 -7.44 -2.11 -21.53
C GLN A 79 -7.52 -2.02 -20.02
N MET A 80 -8.36 -1.11 -19.50
CA MET A 80 -8.61 -0.96 -18.07
C MET A 80 -10.08 -1.15 -17.75
N GLY A 81 -10.38 -1.67 -16.58
CA GLY A 81 -11.75 -1.93 -16.16
C GLY A 81 -11.87 -2.37 -14.72
N VAL A 82 -13.08 -2.79 -14.36
CA VAL A 82 -13.39 -3.45 -13.10
C VAL A 82 -13.41 -4.96 -13.35
N MET A 83 -12.82 -5.72 -12.44
CA MET A 83 -12.74 -7.18 -12.49
C MET A 83 -14.14 -7.80 -12.55
N ASP A 84 -14.32 -8.67 -13.53
CA ASP A 84 -15.42 -9.63 -13.62
C ASP A 84 -14.89 -11.05 -13.40
N GLU A 85 -15.74 -12.06 -13.61
CA GLU A 85 -15.36 -13.48 -13.50
C GLU A 85 -14.25 -13.89 -14.48
N THR A 86 -14.19 -13.28 -15.66
CA THR A 86 -13.18 -13.61 -16.67
C THR A 86 -11.81 -13.09 -16.24
N ILE A 87 -11.75 -11.85 -15.74
CA ILE A 87 -10.53 -11.27 -15.20
C ILE A 87 -10.09 -12.00 -13.93
N LEU A 88 -11.04 -12.40 -13.06
CA LEU A 88 -10.70 -13.19 -11.88
C LEU A 88 -10.06 -14.54 -12.26
N ALA A 89 -10.62 -15.26 -13.23
CA ALA A 89 -10.03 -16.50 -13.73
C ALA A 89 -8.59 -16.29 -14.26
N GLU A 90 -8.34 -15.17 -14.96
CA GLU A 90 -7.00 -14.80 -15.41
C GLU A 90 -6.05 -14.55 -14.22
N VAL A 91 -6.48 -13.80 -13.19
CA VAL A 91 -5.69 -13.59 -11.97
C VAL A 91 -5.35 -14.93 -11.30
N LEU A 92 -6.33 -15.82 -11.15
CA LEU A 92 -6.17 -17.13 -10.50
C LEU A 92 -5.23 -18.06 -11.26
N SER A 93 -5.12 -17.90 -12.58
CA SER A 93 -4.18 -18.67 -13.40
C SER A 93 -2.72 -18.27 -13.18
N HIS A 94 -2.46 -17.08 -12.61
CA HIS A 94 -1.10 -16.61 -12.41
C HIS A 94 -0.43 -17.28 -11.20
N PRO A 95 0.85 -17.70 -11.28
CA PRO A 95 1.56 -18.36 -10.17
C PRO A 95 1.78 -17.50 -8.93
N GLU A 96 1.63 -16.18 -9.07
CA GLU A 96 1.76 -15.20 -7.97
C GLU A 96 0.39 -14.87 -7.33
N SER A 97 -0.67 -15.62 -7.68
CA SER A 97 -2.02 -15.39 -7.16
C SER A 97 -2.14 -15.78 -5.67
N LEU A 98 -3.01 -15.07 -4.97
CA LEU A 98 -3.47 -15.48 -3.64
C LEU A 98 -4.47 -16.64 -3.77
N PRO A 99 -4.75 -17.37 -2.69
CA PRO A 99 -5.81 -18.38 -2.71
C PRO A 99 -7.15 -17.80 -3.15
N GLU A 100 -7.89 -18.50 -4.01
CA GLU A 100 -9.16 -18.03 -4.59
C GLU A 100 -10.16 -17.50 -3.54
N LYS A 101 -10.25 -18.19 -2.40
CA LYS A 101 -11.10 -17.81 -1.27
C LYS A 101 -10.90 -16.35 -0.82
N VAL A 102 -9.68 -15.80 -0.99
CA VAL A 102 -9.37 -14.40 -0.62
C VAL A 102 -10.06 -13.45 -1.58
N TYR A 103 -9.90 -13.64 -2.89
CA TYR A 103 -10.52 -12.80 -3.91
C TYR A 103 -12.05 -12.86 -3.86
N ARG A 104 -12.60 -14.08 -3.76
CA ARG A 104 -14.05 -14.31 -3.63
C ARG A 104 -14.65 -13.59 -2.42
N ARG A 105 -13.95 -13.61 -1.28
CA ARG A 105 -14.37 -12.90 -0.07
C ARG A 105 -14.35 -11.38 -0.23
N ARG A 106 -13.38 -10.81 -0.96
CA ARG A 106 -13.32 -9.37 -1.25
C ARG A 106 -14.47 -8.93 -2.15
N LEU A 107 -14.76 -9.71 -3.20
CA LEU A 107 -15.92 -9.47 -4.08
C LEU A 107 -17.24 -9.57 -3.30
N ALA A 108 -17.42 -10.62 -2.48
CA ALA A 108 -18.61 -10.79 -1.66
C ALA A 108 -18.81 -9.66 -0.63
N ARG A 109 -17.72 -9.01 -0.21
CA ARG A 109 -17.74 -7.83 0.65
C ARG A 109 -18.15 -6.55 -0.09
N GLY A 110 -18.18 -6.56 -1.42
CA GLY A 110 -18.44 -5.38 -2.24
C GLY A 110 -17.19 -4.53 -2.51
N ASP A 111 -16.00 -5.07 -2.32
CA ASP A 111 -14.78 -4.38 -2.75
C ASP A 111 -14.64 -4.44 -4.27
N ILE A 112 -14.05 -3.38 -4.84
CA ILE A 112 -13.87 -3.21 -6.26
C ILE A 112 -12.43 -3.58 -6.61
N CYS A 113 -12.22 -4.49 -7.56
CA CYS A 113 -10.90 -4.71 -8.13
C CYS A 113 -10.81 -4.06 -9.50
N TYR A 114 -9.85 -3.17 -9.66
CA TYR A 114 -9.51 -2.56 -10.94
C TYR A 114 -8.37 -3.34 -11.58
N PHE A 115 -8.38 -3.45 -12.90
CA PHE A 115 -7.35 -4.16 -13.64
C PHE A 115 -6.81 -3.34 -14.82
N GLN A 116 -5.62 -3.71 -15.27
CA GLN A 116 -5.05 -3.25 -16.53
C GLN A 116 -4.48 -4.44 -17.31
N ARG A 117 -4.93 -4.61 -18.55
CA ARG A 117 -4.26 -5.42 -19.56
C ARG A 117 -3.42 -4.54 -20.47
N VAL A 118 -2.29 -5.09 -20.95
CA VAL A 118 -1.40 -4.49 -21.92
C VAL A 118 -1.11 -5.52 -23.00
N ASN A 119 -1.41 -5.19 -24.26
CA ASN A 119 -1.30 -6.14 -25.38
C ASN A 119 -2.06 -7.45 -25.12
N GLY A 120 -3.25 -7.35 -24.54
CA GLY A 120 -4.12 -8.49 -24.23
C GLY A 120 -3.76 -9.28 -22.97
N ALA A 121 -2.59 -9.09 -22.37
CA ALA A 121 -2.18 -9.78 -21.14
C ALA A 121 -2.44 -8.93 -19.89
N LEU A 122 -2.94 -9.54 -18.81
CA LEU A 122 -3.10 -8.85 -17.53
C LEU A 122 -1.73 -8.41 -16.97
N ALA A 123 -1.57 -7.10 -16.78
CA ALA A 123 -0.32 -6.48 -16.35
C ALA A 123 -0.33 -6.14 -14.86
N ASN A 124 -1.44 -5.63 -14.34
CA ASN A 124 -1.60 -5.29 -12.93
C ASN A 124 -3.09 -5.23 -12.52
N TYR A 125 -3.30 -5.22 -11.20
CA TYR A 125 -4.60 -4.98 -10.58
C TYR A 125 -4.45 -4.19 -9.27
N SER A 126 -5.55 -3.61 -8.79
CA SER A 126 -5.62 -2.85 -7.55
C SER A 126 -6.99 -3.04 -6.90
N TRP A 127 -7.01 -3.35 -5.61
CA TRP A 127 -8.24 -3.46 -4.85
C TRP A 127 -8.61 -2.13 -4.18
N VAL A 128 -9.91 -1.88 -4.07
CA VAL A 128 -10.47 -0.73 -3.38
C VAL A 128 -11.63 -1.18 -2.50
N SER A 129 -11.60 -0.81 -1.23
CA SER A 129 -12.75 -0.94 -0.33
C SER A 129 -13.41 0.42 -0.14
N LEU A 130 -14.74 0.44 -0.13
CA LEU A 130 -15.54 1.64 0.11
C LEU A 130 -16.06 1.73 1.55
N SER A 131 -15.88 0.69 2.36
CA SER A 131 -16.43 0.64 3.72
C SER A 131 -15.36 0.69 4.80
N ARG A 132 -14.14 0.22 4.51
CA ARG A 132 -13.13 0.02 5.55
C ARG A 132 -11.70 0.00 5.08
N CYS A 133 -10.79 0.33 5.98
CA CYS A 133 -9.36 0.07 5.84
C CYS A 133 -8.99 -1.26 6.50
N GLY A 134 -8.15 -2.04 5.80
CA GLY A 134 -7.59 -3.28 6.33
C GLY A 134 -6.19 -3.56 5.79
N VAL A 135 -5.45 -4.40 6.49
CA VAL A 135 -4.14 -4.91 6.03
C VAL A 135 -4.18 -6.42 5.92
N PHE A 136 -3.50 -6.97 4.93
CA PHE A 136 -3.36 -8.42 4.80
C PHE A 136 -2.31 -8.91 5.80
N CYS A 137 -2.63 -9.96 6.56
CA CYS A 137 -1.78 -10.53 7.60
C CYS A 137 -1.54 -12.01 7.30
N GLY A 138 -0.54 -12.34 6.48
CA GLY A 138 -0.23 -13.70 6.08
C GLY A 138 -0.79 -14.05 4.70
N LEU A 139 -1.36 -15.25 4.52
CA LEU A 139 -1.85 -15.74 3.20
C LEU A 139 -3.38 -15.84 3.10
N ASP A 140 -4.13 -15.64 4.19
CA ASP A 140 -5.59 -15.76 4.14
C ASP A 140 -6.37 -14.86 5.11
N ARG A 141 -5.69 -13.96 5.82
CA ARG A 141 -6.32 -13.11 6.84
C ARG A 141 -6.16 -11.64 6.50
N GLU A 142 -7.22 -10.89 6.76
CA GLU A 142 -7.22 -9.43 6.69
C GLU A 142 -7.59 -8.89 8.06
N MET A 143 -6.83 -7.92 8.52
CA MET A 143 -7.10 -7.19 9.75
C MET A 143 -7.68 -5.84 9.39
N TYR A 144 -8.93 -5.66 9.78
CA TYR A 144 -9.62 -4.38 9.74
C TYR A 144 -9.12 -3.46 10.86
N PHE A 145 -9.04 -2.15 10.59
CA PHE A 145 -8.61 -1.18 11.60
C PHE A 145 -9.33 0.17 11.62
N ARG A 146 -10.11 0.50 10.61
CA ARG A 146 -10.83 1.79 10.52
C ARG A 146 -11.98 1.71 9.53
N ASP A 147 -13.14 2.22 9.90
CA ASP A 147 -14.25 2.48 8.97
C ASP A 147 -13.96 3.71 8.11
N LEU A 148 -14.49 3.69 6.89
CA LEU A 148 -14.43 4.81 5.96
C LEU A 148 -15.74 5.60 6.04
N ALA A 149 -15.63 6.93 5.91
CA ALA A 149 -16.82 7.74 5.62
C ALA A 149 -17.24 7.52 4.15
N ASP A 150 -18.49 7.83 3.80
CA ASP A 150 -19.07 7.60 2.46
C ASP A 150 -18.28 8.29 1.33
N SER A 151 -17.57 9.39 1.64
CA SER A 151 -16.72 10.12 0.70
C SER A 151 -15.28 9.58 0.62
N GLN A 152 -14.98 8.46 1.29
CA GLN A 152 -13.65 7.90 1.36
C GLN A 152 -13.60 6.51 0.74
N ALA A 153 -12.45 6.18 0.16
CA ALA A 153 -12.14 4.84 -0.30
C ALA A 153 -10.74 4.45 0.20
N PHE A 154 -10.52 3.16 0.36
CA PHE A 154 -9.23 2.60 0.75
C PHE A 154 -8.67 1.75 -0.38
N ASN A 155 -7.57 2.18 -0.99
CA ASN A 155 -6.87 1.44 -2.04
C ASN A 155 -5.80 0.55 -1.40
N TYR A 156 -5.83 -0.73 -1.76
CA TYR A 156 -4.92 -1.73 -1.27
C TYR A 156 -4.57 -2.75 -2.37
N ASP A 157 -3.52 -3.53 -2.14
CA ASP A 157 -3.04 -4.56 -3.06
C ASP A 157 -2.93 -4.08 -4.53
N LEU A 158 -2.28 -2.93 -4.74
CA LEU A 158 -1.80 -2.56 -6.07
C LEU A 158 -0.63 -3.48 -6.42
N TYR A 159 -0.88 -4.45 -7.28
CA TYR A 159 0.07 -5.46 -7.65
C TYR A 159 0.35 -5.43 -9.16
N THR A 160 1.62 -5.33 -9.54
CA THR A 160 2.08 -5.41 -10.94
C THR A 160 2.90 -6.68 -11.14
N TYR A 161 2.50 -7.51 -12.11
CA TYR A 161 3.20 -8.74 -12.44
C TYR A 161 4.63 -8.47 -12.86
N ARG A 162 5.54 -9.40 -12.52
CA ARG A 162 6.99 -9.17 -12.63
C ARG A 162 7.44 -8.76 -14.03
N SER A 163 6.86 -9.37 -15.07
CA SER A 163 7.10 -9.06 -16.49
C SER A 163 6.72 -7.63 -16.88
N HIS A 164 5.83 -6.99 -16.12
CA HIS A 164 5.25 -5.68 -16.38
C HIS A 164 5.78 -4.58 -15.42
N ARG A 165 6.67 -4.91 -14.48
CA ARG A 165 7.21 -3.94 -13.53
C ARG A 165 8.17 -2.95 -14.21
N LYS A 166 8.31 -1.77 -13.58
CA LYS A 166 9.19 -0.66 -14.03
C LYS A 166 8.78 0.00 -15.35
N GLN A 167 7.58 -0.26 -15.85
CA GLN A 167 7.03 0.33 -17.08
C GLN A 167 6.00 1.44 -16.82
N GLY A 168 5.83 1.88 -15.56
CA GLY A 168 4.88 2.94 -15.19
C GLY A 168 3.41 2.51 -15.11
N TYR A 169 3.09 1.25 -15.43
CA TYR A 169 1.74 0.73 -15.47
C TYR A 169 0.95 0.87 -14.16
N GLY A 170 1.59 0.66 -13.01
CA GLY A 170 0.94 0.90 -11.72
C GLY A 170 0.46 2.35 -11.54
N SER A 171 1.23 3.33 -12.02
CA SER A 171 0.83 4.74 -12.00
C SER A 171 -0.32 5.04 -12.96
N ILE A 172 -0.35 4.37 -14.12
CA ILE A 172 -1.44 4.51 -15.10
C ILE A 172 -2.75 3.96 -14.51
N LEU A 173 -2.72 2.74 -13.95
CA LEU A 173 -3.89 2.17 -13.28
C LEU A 173 -4.36 3.06 -12.13
N GLN A 174 -3.45 3.60 -11.31
CA GLN A 174 -3.84 4.50 -10.21
C GLN A 174 -4.53 5.78 -10.70
N LYS A 175 -4.11 6.36 -11.84
CA LYS A 175 -4.85 7.49 -12.44
C LYS A 175 -6.27 7.11 -12.84
N TYR A 176 -6.44 5.93 -13.46
CA TYR A 176 -7.75 5.40 -13.83
C TYR A 176 -8.64 5.17 -12.60
N VAL A 177 -8.10 4.53 -11.55
CA VAL A 177 -8.80 4.31 -10.27
C VAL A 177 -9.27 5.63 -9.67
N ARG A 178 -8.40 6.64 -9.58
CA ARG A 178 -8.74 7.96 -9.03
C ARG A 178 -9.85 8.64 -9.83
N ALA A 179 -9.77 8.61 -11.16
CA ALA A 179 -10.79 9.19 -12.03
C ALA A 179 -12.15 8.48 -11.92
N ASP A 180 -12.16 7.15 -11.77
CA ASP A 180 -13.39 6.38 -11.53
C ASP A 180 -14.01 6.65 -10.16
N LEU A 181 -13.20 6.61 -9.10
CA LEU A 181 -13.69 6.88 -7.74
C LEU A 181 -14.23 8.30 -7.59
N TYR A 182 -13.57 9.31 -8.18
CA TYR A 182 -14.06 10.68 -8.15
C TYR A 182 -15.48 10.81 -8.76
N ARG A 183 -15.70 10.15 -9.91
CA ARG A 183 -17.01 10.10 -10.59
C ARG A 183 -18.08 9.38 -9.77
N ARG A 184 -17.68 8.44 -8.90
CA ARG A 184 -18.57 7.76 -7.94
C ARG A 184 -18.88 8.57 -6.68
N GLY A 185 -18.40 9.81 -6.58
CA GLY A 185 -18.64 10.67 -5.42
C GLY A 185 -17.56 10.58 -4.33
N ILE A 186 -16.53 9.73 -4.50
CA ILE A 186 -15.41 9.66 -3.56
C ILE A 186 -14.57 10.93 -3.67
N ARG A 187 -14.11 11.42 -2.53
CA ARG A 187 -13.31 12.65 -2.40
C ARG A 187 -11.95 12.42 -1.78
N THR A 188 -11.79 11.38 -0.98
CA THR A 188 -10.49 11.06 -0.37
C THR A 188 -10.15 9.60 -0.60
N LEU A 189 -8.92 9.34 -1.04
CA LEU A 189 -8.38 8.01 -1.19
C LEU A 189 -7.32 7.76 -0.13
N VAL A 190 -7.44 6.64 0.58
CA VAL A 190 -6.56 6.23 1.67
C VAL A 190 -5.73 5.03 1.21
N TYR A 191 -4.45 5.01 1.57
CA TYR A 191 -3.52 3.92 1.31
C TYR A 191 -2.83 3.51 2.60
N CYS A 192 -2.40 2.25 2.67
CA CYS A 192 -1.57 1.73 3.75
C CYS A 192 -0.33 1.10 3.13
N ILE A 193 0.85 1.67 3.39
CA ILE A 193 2.11 1.24 2.76
C ILE A 193 3.15 0.97 3.82
N GLU A 194 3.77 -0.21 3.78
CA GLU A 194 4.90 -0.54 4.63
C GLU A 194 6.09 0.39 4.34
N PRO A 195 6.79 0.93 5.36
CA PRO A 195 7.93 1.83 5.17
C PRO A 195 9.08 1.23 4.35
N THR A 196 9.22 -0.10 4.41
CA THR A 196 10.21 -0.89 3.68
C THR A 196 9.88 -1.02 2.19
N ASN A 197 8.62 -0.79 1.79
CA ASN A 197 8.18 -0.83 0.40
C ASN A 197 8.47 0.51 -0.31
N HIS A 198 9.76 0.82 -0.47
CA HIS A 198 10.22 2.07 -1.07
C HIS A 198 9.69 2.30 -2.49
N THR A 199 9.48 1.23 -3.27
CA THR A 199 8.92 1.34 -4.63
C THR A 199 7.50 1.89 -4.59
N SER A 200 6.64 1.32 -3.73
CA SER A 200 5.25 1.77 -3.61
C SER A 200 5.16 3.16 -2.99
N LEU A 201 5.96 3.42 -1.94
CA LEU A 201 6.03 4.76 -1.36
C LEU A 201 6.40 5.80 -2.42
N LYS A 202 7.56 5.64 -3.08
CA LYS A 202 8.02 6.60 -4.10
C LYS A 202 6.98 6.83 -5.20
N MET A 203 6.27 5.78 -5.62
CA MET A 203 5.21 5.91 -6.62
C MET A 203 4.05 6.78 -6.12
N HIS A 204 3.53 6.52 -4.91
CA HIS A 204 2.40 7.29 -4.36
C HIS A 204 2.80 8.72 -4.02
N LEU A 205 4.00 8.94 -3.45
CA LEU A 205 4.46 10.28 -3.08
C LEU A 205 4.59 11.21 -4.31
N ARG A 206 4.80 10.66 -5.51
CA ARG A 206 4.88 11.41 -6.78
C ARG A 206 3.52 11.77 -7.38
N LEU A 207 2.42 11.21 -6.89
CA LEU A 207 1.07 11.39 -7.43
C LEU A 207 0.27 12.44 -6.64
N ASP A 208 0.94 13.48 -6.13
CA ASP A 208 0.35 14.58 -5.34
C ASP A 208 -0.44 14.12 -4.11
N HIS A 209 0.10 13.16 -3.36
CA HIS A 209 -0.54 12.73 -2.11
C HIS A 209 -0.22 13.70 -0.98
N HIS A 210 -1.25 14.12 -0.23
CA HIS A 210 -1.10 14.88 1.00
C HIS A 210 -0.97 13.90 2.18
N PHE A 211 -0.06 14.16 3.09
CA PHE A 211 0.29 13.17 4.11
C PHE A 211 -0.43 13.48 5.40
N GLU A 212 -1.58 12.86 5.62
CA GLU A 212 -2.06 12.70 6.99
C GLU A 212 -1.27 11.57 7.64
N THR A 213 -0.17 11.94 8.28
CA THR A 213 0.73 10.98 8.91
C THR A 213 -0.01 10.22 9.99
N VAL A 214 -0.27 8.94 9.73
CA VAL A 214 -0.77 8.04 10.76
C VAL A 214 -0.03 6.71 10.64
N VAL A 215 0.87 6.47 11.59
CA VAL A 215 1.41 5.12 11.79
C VAL A 215 0.43 4.36 12.63
N SER A 216 -0.12 3.30 12.07
CA SER A 216 -0.84 2.34 12.89
C SER A 216 0.16 1.29 13.30
N ASN A 217 0.61 1.34 14.56
CA ASN A 217 1.21 0.16 15.17
C ASN A 217 0.06 -0.80 15.45
N PHE A 218 -0.12 -1.77 14.56
CA PHE A 218 -1.06 -2.83 14.84
C PHE A 218 -0.44 -3.79 15.86
N PHE A 219 -1.10 -3.97 17.00
CA PHE A 219 -0.76 -5.02 17.95
C PHE A 219 -1.86 -6.06 17.90
N VAL A 220 -1.60 -7.18 17.24
CA VAL A 220 -2.52 -8.32 17.24
C VAL A 220 -2.14 -9.24 18.40
N MET A 221 -3.05 -9.40 19.36
CA MET A 221 -2.98 -10.48 20.35
C MET A 221 -4.10 -11.47 20.07
N LYS A 222 -3.73 -12.71 19.76
CA LYS A 222 -4.65 -13.83 19.47
C LYS A 222 -5.34 -14.37 20.74
N LEU A 223 -5.84 -13.48 21.59
CA LEU A 223 -6.60 -13.80 22.80
C LEU A 223 -7.92 -13.03 22.72
N LYS A 224 -8.93 -13.62 22.08
CA LYS A 224 -10.25 -13.02 21.83
C LYS A 224 -10.19 -11.68 21.08
N TRP A 225 -9.94 -11.75 19.77
CA TRP A 225 -10.39 -10.87 18.65
C TRP A 225 -10.57 -9.36 18.88
N THR A 226 -9.91 -8.77 19.86
CA THR A 226 -9.99 -7.33 20.09
C THR A 226 -8.74 -6.72 19.48
N VAL A 227 -8.84 -6.30 18.23
CA VAL A 227 -7.81 -5.47 17.59
C VAL A 227 -7.94 -4.07 18.18
N LEU A 228 -7.10 -3.76 19.16
CA LEU A 228 -6.95 -2.38 19.66
C LEU A 228 -5.99 -1.63 18.73
N SER A 229 -6.43 -1.35 17.50
CA SER A 229 -5.73 -0.42 16.63
C SER A 229 -6.28 0.98 16.89
N ARG A 230 -5.61 1.74 17.76
CA ARG A 230 -5.72 3.19 17.67
C ARG A 230 -4.56 3.66 16.81
N PRO A 231 -4.84 4.19 15.61
CA PRO A 231 -3.80 4.84 14.85
C PRO A 231 -3.15 5.91 15.73
N ARG A 232 -1.83 5.82 15.94
CA ARG A 232 -1.10 6.77 16.79
C ARG A 232 -0.03 7.42 15.96
N ARG A 233 0.00 8.75 15.94
CA ARG A 233 1.09 9.47 15.31
C ARG A 233 2.43 9.00 15.90
N ASN A 234 3.31 8.52 15.03
CA ASN A 234 4.67 8.10 15.39
C ASN A 234 5.64 9.14 14.84
N GLU A 235 6.12 10.02 15.70
CA GLU A 235 7.00 11.15 15.31
C GLU A 235 8.29 10.67 14.63
N ARG A 236 8.80 9.47 14.96
CA ARG A 236 10.00 8.91 14.33
C ARG A 236 9.77 8.59 12.86
N VAL A 237 8.63 7.98 12.53
CA VAL A 237 8.27 7.66 11.15
C VAL A 237 7.88 8.94 10.40
N ALA A 238 7.21 9.89 11.06
CA ALA A 238 6.91 11.20 10.49
C ALA A 238 8.20 11.94 10.06
N GLN A 239 9.19 11.97 10.96
CA GLN A 239 10.49 12.58 10.71
C GLN A 239 11.26 11.83 9.62
N TRP A 240 11.27 10.50 9.65
CA TRP A 240 11.88 9.70 8.59
C TRP A 240 11.25 9.98 7.22
N LEU A 241 9.92 10.06 7.14
CA LEU A 241 9.21 10.31 5.89
C LEU A 241 9.51 11.71 5.35
N LYS A 242 9.63 12.71 6.24
CA LYS A 242 10.10 14.06 5.89
C LYS A 242 11.50 14.02 5.27
N SER A 243 12.44 13.29 5.88
CA SER A 243 13.78 13.10 5.33
C SER A 243 13.78 12.33 4.01
N TYR A 244 12.93 11.30 3.89
CA TYR A 244 12.78 10.48 2.68
C TYR A 244 12.34 11.32 1.47
N LYS A 245 11.35 12.21 1.66
CA LYS A 245 10.92 13.16 0.63
C LYS A 245 12.04 14.10 0.19
N ALA A 246 12.70 14.74 1.15
CA ALA A 246 13.80 15.66 0.88
C ALA A 246 14.93 14.97 0.10
N PHE A 247 15.23 13.71 0.43
CA PHE A 247 16.22 12.90 -0.28
C PHE A 247 15.82 12.67 -1.75
N HIS A 248 14.55 12.37 -2.00
CA HIS A 248 14.04 12.06 -3.34
C HIS A 248 13.55 13.27 -4.15
N GLN A 249 13.64 14.49 -3.59
CA GLN A 249 13.13 15.72 -4.20
C GLN A 249 11.62 15.62 -4.53
N LEU A 250 10.86 15.11 -3.55
CA LEU A 250 9.40 14.92 -3.61
C LEU A 250 8.66 15.89 -2.68
#